data_AF-A0A2S7RMI8-F1
#
_entry.id   AF-A0A2S7RMI8-F1
#
_cell.length_a   1.000
_cell.length_b   1.000
_cell.length_c   1.000
_cell.angle_alpha   90.00
_cell.angle_beta   90.00
_cell.angle_gamma   90.00
#
_symmetry.space_group_name_H-M   'P 1'
#
loop_
_entity.id
_entity.type
_entity.pdbx_description
1 polymer ?
#
loop_
_entity_poly.entity_id
_entity_poly.type
_entity_poly.pdbx_seq_one_letter_code
_entity_poly.pdbx_strand_id
1 'polypeptide(L)'
;MTIRQAIQGFNNGRPLEVNEGDIFKVYHAETENRNLLMRDNLVRNFTAGSNYAHYRIQNGEFEPITMIHAEKQNQSLVLGEDASELDATKLINEVRFNGHQLSSSLYNVEQIDTFDTQTAGQKSVTVRVSTADGVTATDIEVPYEVKWGSTI
;
A
#
# COMPACT_ATOMS: atom_id res chain seq x y z
N MET A 1 -28.84 24.47 -2.53
CA MET A 1 -29.05 23.30 -1.64
C MET A 1 -28.87 23.77 -0.21
N THR A 2 -29.81 23.48 0.69
CA THR A 2 -29.67 23.77 2.13
C THR A 2 -29.06 22.58 2.86
N ILE A 3 -28.49 22.78 4.06
CA ILE A 3 -27.99 21.70 4.92
C ILE A 3 -29.10 20.66 5.18
N ARG A 4 -30.33 21.11 5.42
CA ARG A 4 -31.48 20.24 5.64
C ARG A 4 -31.81 19.36 4.43
N GLN A 5 -31.74 19.92 3.22
CA GLN A 5 -31.93 19.18 1.97
C GLN A 5 -30.80 18.18 1.74
N ALA A 6 -29.56 18.52 2.09
CA ALA A 6 -28.42 17.60 2.00
C ALA A 6 -28.58 16.39 2.95
N ILE A 7 -28.96 16.63 4.21
CA ILE A 7 -29.21 15.57 5.20
C ILE A 7 -30.36 14.66 4.74
N GLN A 8 -31.46 15.24 4.24
CA GLN A 8 -32.59 14.46 3.73
C GLN A 8 -32.25 13.65 2.47
N GLY A 9 -31.33 14.14 1.65
CA GLY A 9 -30.82 13.41 0.49
C GLY A 9 -29.90 12.26 0.86
N PHE A 10 -29.16 12.36 1.97
CA PHE A 10 -28.29 11.29 2.44
C PHE A 10 -29.09 10.19 3.15
N ASN A 11 -29.04 8.97 2.60
CA ASN A 11 -29.80 7.81 3.09
C ASN A 11 -31.30 8.11 3.36
N ASN A 12 -31.91 8.97 2.54
CA ASN A 12 -33.30 9.43 2.70
C ASN A 12 -33.60 10.03 4.09
N GLY A 13 -32.60 10.68 4.71
CA GLY A 13 -32.71 11.26 6.05
C GLY A 13 -32.75 10.25 7.18
N ARG A 14 -32.46 8.96 6.92
CA ARG A 14 -32.38 7.92 7.94
C ARG A 14 -30.93 7.74 8.40
N PRO A 15 -30.69 7.56 9.70
CA PRO A 15 -29.39 7.11 10.17
C PRO A 15 -29.00 5.80 9.49
N LEU A 16 -27.72 5.63 9.21
CA LEU A 16 -27.16 4.34 8.81
C LEU A 16 -26.80 3.59 10.08
N GLU A 17 -27.38 2.42 10.30
CA GLU A 17 -26.97 1.53 11.39
C GLU A 17 -25.58 0.96 11.08
N VAL A 18 -24.68 1.01 12.05
CA VAL A 18 -23.30 0.54 11.93
C VAL A 18 -22.93 -0.30 13.15
N ASN A 19 -22.16 -1.36 12.92
CA ASN A 19 -21.68 -2.28 13.96
C ASN A 19 -20.16 -2.39 13.92
N GLU A 20 -19.56 -2.74 15.05
CA GLU A 20 -18.13 -3.03 15.15
C GLU A 20 -17.70 -4.08 14.11
N GLY A 21 -16.67 -3.78 13.34
CA GLY A 21 -16.16 -4.63 12.26
C GLY A 21 -16.77 -4.39 10.88
N ASP A 22 -17.85 -3.60 10.75
CA ASP A 22 -18.43 -3.23 9.46
C ASP A 22 -17.39 -2.51 8.58
N ILE A 23 -17.38 -2.83 7.28
CA ILE A 23 -16.47 -2.20 6.31
C ILE A 23 -17.26 -1.33 5.34
N PHE A 24 -16.85 -0.06 5.25
CA PHE A 24 -17.43 0.94 4.36
C PHE A 24 -16.45 1.29 3.25
N LYS A 25 -16.95 1.26 2.01
CA LYS A 25 -16.25 1.78 0.83
C LYS A 25 -16.88 3.12 0.44
N VAL A 26 -16.16 4.20 0.66
CA VAL A 26 -16.64 5.56 0.41
C VAL A 26 -16.13 6.01 -0.96
N TYR A 27 -17.05 6.33 -1.86
CA TYR A 27 -16.73 6.92 -3.15
C TYR A 27 -16.56 8.43 -3.03
N HIS A 28 -15.52 8.94 -3.64
CA HIS A 28 -15.30 10.35 -3.82
C HIS A 28 -15.36 10.73 -5.31
N ALA A 29 -16.23 11.68 -5.62
CA ALA A 29 -16.42 12.16 -6.99
C ALA A 29 -15.23 12.99 -7.51
N GLU A 30 -14.50 13.65 -6.60
CA GLU A 30 -13.37 14.52 -6.94
C GLU A 30 -12.07 13.82 -6.52
N THR A 31 -11.13 13.63 -7.43
CA THR A 31 -9.95 12.77 -7.18
C THR A 31 -8.72 13.53 -6.74
N GLU A 32 -8.59 14.78 -7.17
CA GLU A 32 -7.40 15.60 -6.93
C GLU A 32 -7.48 16.28 -5.57
N ASN A 33 -6.89 15.65 -4.55
CA ASN A 33 -6.63 16.21 -3.22
C ASN A 33 -7.86 16.68 -2.44
N ARG A 34 -9.06 16.25 -2.83
CA ARG A 34 -10.31 16.59 -2.14
C ARG A 34 -10.91 15.42 -1.35
N ASN A 35 -10.16 14.30 -1.28
CA ASN A 35 -10.54 13.08 -0.57
C ASN A 35 -9.90 13.02 0.80
N LEU A 36 -10.17 14.05 1.58
CA LEU A 36 -9.46 14.31 2.83
C LEU A 36 -10.32 13.91 4.02
N LEU A 37 -9.76 13.08 4.89
CA LEU A 37 -10.27 12.87 6.24
C LEU A 37 -9.48 13.77 7.19
N MET A 38 -10.20 14.56 7.98
CA MET A 38 -9.62 15.29 9.11
C MET A 38 -9.89 14.54 10.40
N ARG A 39 -8.82 14.15 11.11
CA ARG A 39 -8.87 13.49 12.42
C ARG A 39 -7.70 13.97 13.25
N ASP A 40 -7.91 14.26 14.53
CA ASP A 40 -6.86 14.73 15.46
C ASP A 40 -6.05 15.92 14.92
N ASN A 41 -6.74 16.89 14.29
CA ASN A 41 -6.16 18.03 13.58
C ASN A 41 -5.21 17.68 12.41
N LEU A 42 -5.21 16.41 11.99
CA LEU A 42 -4.44 15.93 10.86
C LEU A 42 -5.35 15.69 9.66
N VAL A 43 -4.95 16.23 8.52
CA VAL A 43 -5.64 16.02 7.24
C VAL A 43 -4.86 15.00 6.42
N ARG A 44 -5.53 13.93 5.98
CA ARG A 44 -4.93 12.84 5.20
C ARG A 44 -5.86 12.35 4.09
N ASN A 45 -5.26 11.92 2.98
CA ASN A 45 -5.96 11.22 1.92
C ASN A 45 -5.80 9.70 2.13
N PHE A 46 -6.90 8.93 2.07
CA PHE A 46 -6.88 7.48 2.25
C PHE A 46 -7.32 6.71 1.00
N THR A 47 -7.26 7.33 -0.18
CA THR A 47 -7.64 6.69 -1.44
C THR A 47 -6.46 6.14 -2.25
N ALA A 48 -5.23 6.52 -1.90
CA ALA A 48 -3.99 6.17 -2.62
C ALA A 48 -4.10 6.36 -4.14
N GLY A 49 -4.64 7.51 -4.58
CA GLY A 49 -4.83 7.86 -5.98
C GLY A 49 -6.08 7.31 -6.65
N SER A 50 -6.87 6.47 -5.98
CA SER A 50 -8.20 6.04 -6.43
C SER A 50 -9.30 7.02 -6.00
N ASN A 51 -10.56 6.69 -6.35
CA ASN A 51 -11.75 7.39 -5.84
C ASN A 51 -12.32 6.77 -4.57
N TYR A 52 -11.68 5.75 -3.99
CA TYR A 52 -12.27 4.97 -2.91
C TYR A 52 -11.40 4.98 -1.67
N ALA A 53 -11.96 5.44 -0.56
CA ALA A 53 -11.42 5.20 0.77
C ALA A 53 -12.18 4.04 1.42
N HIS A 54 -11.48 3.21 2.19
CA HIS A 54 -12.06 2.09 2.91
C HIS A 54 -11.91 2.32 4.40
N TYR A 55 -13.00 2.09 5.15
CA TYR A 55 -13.04 2.29 6.59
C TYR A 55 -13.61 1.04 7.27
N ARG A 56 -13.10 0.71 8.45
CA ARG A 56 -13.68 -0.28 9.35
C ARG A 56 -14.24 0.42 10.58
N ILE A 57 -15.39 0.00 11.07
CA ILE A 57 -15.84 0.44 12.39
C ILE A 57 -14.99 -0.24 13.45
N GLN A 58 -14.25 0.56 14.21
CA GLN A 58 -13.48 0.08 15.34
C GLN A 58 -13.60 1.05 16.52
N ASN A 59 -13.89 0.53 17.71
CA ASN A 59 -14.16 1.31 18.91
C ASN A 59 -15.24 2.40 18.72
N GLY A 60 -16.25 2.12 17.87
CA GLY A 60 -17.30 3.09 17.53
C GLY A 60 -16.88 4.21 16.58
N GLU A 61 -15.68 4.15 15.98
CA GLU A 61 -15.18 5.12 15.01
C GLU A 61 -14.93 4.51 13.63
N PHE A 62 -14.90 5.36 12.59
CA PHE A 62 -14.49 4.96 11.24
C PHE A 62 -12.96 4.98 11.13
N GLU A 63 -12.31 3.84 11.32
CA GLU A 63 -10.88 3.69 11.15
C GLU A 63 -10.50 3.44 9.69
N PRO A 64 -9.57 4.21 9.09
CA PRO A 64 -9.14 3.98 7.72
C PRO A 64 -8.39 2.65 7.60
N ILE A 65 -8.73 1.88 6.58
CA ILE A 65 -7.99 0.69 6.18
C ILE A 65 -6.93 1.13 5.18
N THR A 66 -5.67 0.79 5.42
CA THR A 66 -4.54 1.19 4.58
C THR A 66 -3.66 0.00 4.18
N MET A 67 -4.29 -1.08 3.73
CA MET A 67 -3.58 -2.34 3.49
C MET A 67 -2.81 -2.29 2.16
N ILE A 68 -1.50 -2.51 2.23
CA ILE A 68 -0.63 -2.74 1.08
C ILE A 68 -0.50 -4.25 0.84
N HIS A 69 -0.68 -4.66 -0.41
CA HIS A 69 -0.28 -5.97 -0.91
C HIS A 69 0.69 -5.77 -2.07
N ALA A 70 1.82 -6.48 -2.07
CA ALA A 70 2.76 -6.41 -3.17
C ALA A 70 3.03 -7.80 -3.74
N GLU A 71 2.95 -7.90 -5.06
CA GLU A 71 3.37 -9.07 -5.81
C GLU A 71 4.90 -9.05 -5.95
N LYS A 72 5.54 -10.10 -5.46
CA LYS A 72 6.99 -10.21 -5.36
C LYS A 72 7.58 -10.74 -6.67
N GLN A 73 8.72 -10.21 -7.07
CA GLN A 73 9.49 -10.69 -8.21
C GLN A 73 10.81 -11.30 -7.73
N ASN A 74 10.90 -12.62 -7.82
CA ASN A 74 12.10 -13.35 -7.40
C ASN A 74 13.27 -13.03 -8.32
N GLN A 75 14.45 -12.84 -7.75
CA GLN A 75 15.70 -12.61 -8.49
C GLN A 75 16.62 -13.82 -8.43
N SER A 76 17.42 -14.00 -9.48
CA SER A 76 18.56 -14.91 -9.49
C SER A 76 19.84 -14.09 -9.51
N LEU A 77 20.68 -14.33 -8.52
CA LEU A 77 21.97 -13.68 -8.34
C LEU A 77 23.11 -14.68 -8.53
N VAL A 78 24.31 -14.20 -8.84
CA VAL A 78 25.53 -15.02 -8.98
C VAL A 78 26.36 -14.93 -7.70
N LEU A 79 26.92 -16.06 -7.28
CA LEU A 79 27.81 -16.14 -6.12
C LEU A 79 28.98 -15.14 -6.26
N GLY A 80 29.13 -14.29 -5.25
CA GLY A 80 30.18 -13.28 -5.17
C GLY A 80 29.95 -12.03 -6.02
N GLU A 81 28.81 -11.89 -6.70
CA GLU A 81 28.50 -10.64 -7.42
C GLU A 81 28.19 -9.49 -6.46
N ASP A 82 28.51 -8.27 -6.90
CA ASP A 82 28.14 -7.05 -6.20
C ASP A 82 26.67 -6.70 -6.50
N ALA A 83 25.83 -6.87 -5.48
CA ALA A 83 24.39 -6.58 -5.54
C ALA A 83 24.02 -5.29 -4.78
N SER A 84 25.00 -4.43 -4.47
CA SER A 84 24.75 -3.17 -3.74
C SER A 84 23.97 -2.13 -4.57
N GLU A 85 24.07 -2.19 -5.90
CA GLU A 85 23.35 -1.29 -6.83
C GLU A 85 22.06 -1.91 -7.39
N LEU A 86 21.58 -3.03 -6.84
CA LEU A 86 20.35 -3.66 -7.32
C LEU A 86 19.16 -2.74 -7.06
N ASP A 87 18.44 -2.42 -8.13
CA ASP A 87 17.25 -1.57 -8.07
C ASP A 87 16.10 -2.30 -7.36
N ALA A 88 15.79 -1.86 -6.14
CA ALA A 88 14.74 -2.43 -5.29
C ALA A 88 13.36 -2.46 -5.96
N THR A 89 13.10 -1.55 -6.92
CA THR A 89 11.81 -1.52 -7.64
C THR A 89 11.61 -2.77 -8.50
N LYS A 90 12.69 -3.44 -8.92
CA LYS A 90 12.63 -4.70 -9.69
C LYS A 90 12.24 -5.92 -8.85
N LEU A 91 12.19 -5.78 -7.52
CA LEU A 91 11.80 -6.84 -6.59
C LEU A 91 10.28 -6.93 -6.41
N ILE A 92 9.54 -5.95 -6.94
CA ILE A 92 8.09 -5.85 -6.82
C ILE A 92 7.48 -5.69 -8.21
N ASN A 93 6.60 -6.61 -8.59
CA ASN A 93 5.92 -6.59 -9.88
C ASN A 93 4.68 -5.66 -9.85
N GLU A 94 3.87 -5.78 -8.80
CA GLU A 94 2.63 -5.04 -8.65
C GLU A 94 2.43 -4.62 -7.19
N VAL A 95 1.85 -3.44 -6.97
CA VAL A 95 1.41 -3.00 -5.64
C VAL A 95 -0.09 -2.71 -5.69
N ARG A 96 -0.81 -3.22 -4.69
CA ARG A 96 -2.23 -2.92 -4.46
C ARG A 96 -2.42 -2.25 -3.12
N PHE A 97 -3.24 -1.21 -3.10
CA PHE A 97 -3.74 -0.57 -1.89
C PHE A 97 -5.22 -0.86 -1.73
N ASN A 98 -5.62 -1.52 -0.64
CA ASN A 98 -6.99 -1.97 -0.41
C ASN A 98 -7.59 -2.76 -1.60
N GLY A 99 -6.75 -3.58 -2.26
CA GLY A 99 -7.14 -4.38 -3.43
C GLY A 99 -7.19 -3.61 -4.75
N HIS A 100 -6.93 -2.30 -4.77
CA HIS A 100 -6.77 -1.51 -5.98
C HIS A 100 -5.31 -1.41 -6.40
N GLN A 101 -5.00 -1.77 -7.65
CA GLN A 101 -3.66 -1.66 -8.21
C GLN A 101 -3.23 -0.20 -8.29
N LEU A 102 -2.03 0.10 -7.78
CA LEU A 102 -1.42 1.41 -7.85
C LEU A 102 -0.57 1.56 -9.11
N SER A 103 -0.54 2.77 -9.69
CA SER A 103 0.50 3.12 -10.65
C SER A 103 1.84 3.26 -9.93
N SER A 104 2.96 3.05 -10.65
CA SER A 104 4.31 3.15 -10.09
C SER A 104 4.65 4.51 -9.48
N SER A 105 3.97 5.58 -9.91
CA SER A 105 4.12 6.92 -9.34
C SER A 105 3.45 7.13 -7.97
N LEU A 106 2.64 6.17 -7.52
CA LEU A 106 1.84 6.27 -6.28
C LEU A 106 2.43 5.45 -5.13
N TYR A 107 3.56 4.78 -5.34
CA TYR A 107 4.28 4.07 -4.29
C TYR A 107 5.79 4.18 -4.47
N ASN A 108 6.52 3.93 -3.39
CA ASN A 108 7.97 3.79 -3.39
C ASN A 108 8.35 2.38 -2.93
N VAL A 109 9.49 1.89 -3.41
CA VAL A 109 10.11 0.65 -2.95
C VAL A 109 11.52 0.96 -2.52
N GLU A 110 11.82 0.73 -1.25
CA GLU A 110 13.13 0.97 -0.65
C GLU A 110 13.70 -0.35 -0.14
N GLN A 111 14.96 -0.62 -0.46
CA GLN A 111 15.66 -1.76 0.11
C GLN A 111 16.06 -1.45 1.55
N ILE A 112 15.69 -2.34 2.48
CA ILE A 112 16.01 -2.20 3.91
C ILE A 112 17.26 -2.99 4.27
N ASP A 113 17.35 -4.22 3.76
CA ASP A 113 18.48 -5.11 3.99
C ASP A 113 19.34 -5.28 2.74
N THR A 114 20.62 -5.60 2.90
CA THR A 114 21.52 -5.89 1.77
C THR A 114 21.36 -7.33 1.27
N PHE A 115 21.53 -7.54 -0.05
CA PHE A 115 21.70 -8.88 -0.59
C PHE A 115 22.98 -9.54 -0.06
N ASP A 116 22.89 -10.82 0.30
CA ASP A 116 24.04 -11.64 0.65
C ASP A 116 24.32 -12.64 -0.48
N THR A 117 25.34 -12.32 -1.27
CA THR A 117 25.82 -13.14 -2.39
C THR A 117 27.03 -14.00 -2.02
N GLN A 118 27.44 -14.06 -0.74
CA GLN A 118 28.66 -14.78 -0.32
C GLN A 118 28.47 -16.30 -0.24
N THR A 119 27.22 -16.78 -0.20
CA THR A 119 26.89 -18.20 -0.18
C THR A 119 25.76 -18.51 -1.15
N ALA A 120 25.85 -19.64 -1.86
CA ALA A 120 24.79 -20.11 -2.75
C ALA A 120 23.53 -20.57 -1.98
N GLY A 121 22.37 -20.53 -2.64
CA GLY A 121 21.09 -21.03 -2.11
C GLY A 121 19.96 -20.00 -2.11
N GLN A 122 18.79 -20.42 -1.62
CA GLN A 122 17.63 -19.53 -1.44
C GLN A 122 17.82 -18.64 -0.22
N LYS A 123 17.49 -17.36 -0.38
CA LYS A 123 17.59 -16.32 0.64
C LYS A 123 16.41 -15.35 0.50
N SER A 124 16.30 -14.39 1.42
CA SER A 124 15.32 -13.30 1.35
C SER A 124 15.98 -11.96 1.64
N VAL A 125 15.43 -10.90 1.06
CA VAL A 125 15.78 -9.51 1.33
C VAL A 125 14.51 -8.77 1.76
N THR A 126 14.63 -7.87 2.72
CA THR A 126 13.52 -7.01 3.13
C THR A 126 13.49 -5.74 2.29
N VAL A 127 12.32 -5.43 1.73
CA VAL A 127 12.03 -4.14 1.12
C VAL A 127 10.86 -3.48 1.81
N ARG A 128 10.87 -2.15 1.89
CA ARG A 128 9.75 -1.35 2.35
C ARG A 128 8.98 -0.83 1.15
N VAL A 129 7.69 -1.16 1.09
CA VAL A 129 6.76 -0.57 0.13
C VAL A 129 5.92 0.48 0.86
N SER A 130 5.94 1.71 0.37
CA SER A 130 5.18 2.83 0.96
C SER A 130 4.32 3.52 -0.09
N THR A 131 3.17 4.07 0.31
CA THR A 131 2.43 4.98 -0.57
C THR A 131 3.23 6.28 -0.72
N ALA A 132 3.22 6.88 -1.92
CA ALA A 132 4.02 8.07 -2.22
C ALA A 132 3.65 9.29 -1.35
N ASP A 133 2.42 9.32 -0.84
CA ASP A 133 1.90 10.35 0.07
C ASP A 133 2.24 10.08 1.56
N GLY A 134 2.94 8.97 1.87
CA GLY A 134 3.38 8.63 3.22
C GLY A 134 2.27 8.14 4.15
N VAL A 135 1.10 7.81 3.63
CA VAL A 135 -0.05 7.34 4.43
C VAL A 135 0.22 6.00 5.09
N THR A 136 0.88 5.07 4.39
CA THR A 136 1.25 3.77 4.95
C THR A 136 2.52 3.21 4.32
N ALA A 137 3.25 2.43 5.10
CA ALA A 137 4.36 1.62 4.66
C ALA A 137 4.24 0.19 5.21
N THR A 138 4.79 -0.79 4.51
CA THR A 138 4.83 -2.19 4.94
C THR A 138 6.14 -2.82 4.48
N ASP A 139 6.79 -3.55 5.38
CA ASP A 139 8.01 -4.31 5.08
C ASP A 139 7.63 -5.68 4.50
N ILE A 140 8.30 -6.07 3.42
CA ILE A 140 8.00 -7.25 2.62
C ILE A 140 9.28 -8.03 2.38
N GLU A 141 9.30 -9.29 2.81
CA GLU A 141 10.39 -10.21 2.48
C GLU A 141 10.23 -10.73 1.04
N VAL A 142 11.21 -10.44 0.19
CA VAL A 142 11.29 -10.91 -1.19
C VAL A 142 12.33 -12.02 -1.30
N PRO A 143 11.95 -13.22 -1.78
CA PRO A 143 12.93 -14.31 -1.93
C PRO A 143 13.80 -14.09 -3.17
N TYR A 144 15.07 -14.50 -3.07
CA TYR A 144 16.02 -14.55 -4.17
C TYR A 144 16.87 -15.83 -4.08
N GLU A 145 17.53 -16.18 -5.18
CA GLU A 145 18.39 -17.36 -5.26
C GLU A 145 19.79 -16.96 -5.69
N VAL A 146 20.81 -17.37 -4.92
CA VAL A 146 22.22 -17.20 -5.30
C VAL A 146 22.72 -18.49 -5.94
N LYS A 147 23.13 -18.40 -7.21
CA LYS A 147 23.60 -19.52 -8.03
C LYS A 147 25.11 -19.50 -8.18
N TRP A 148 25.71 -20.68 -8.31
CA TRP A 148 27.11 -20.80 -8.72
C TRP A 148 27.29 -20.18 -10.11
N GLY A 149 28.31 -19.33 -10.27
CA GLY A 149 28.68 -18.82 -11.58
C GLY A 149 29.23 -19.95 -12.46
N SER A 150 28.82 -19.99 -13.72
CA SER A 150 29.41 -20.90 -14.70
C SER A 150 30.76 -20.35 -15.17
N THR A 151 31.86 -21.01 -14.82
CA THR A 151 33.15 -20.78 -15.48
C THR A 151 33.20 -21.65 -16.73
N ILE A 152 33.42 -21.03 -17.91
CA ILE A 152 33.70 -21.73 -19.17
C ILE A 152 35.18 -22.05 -19.24
#